data_AF-A0A845AFV1-F1
#
_entry.id   AF-A0A845AFV1-F1
#
_cell.length_a   1.000
_cell.length_b   1.000
_cell.length_c   1.000
_cell.angle_alpha   90.00
_cell.angle_beta   90.00
_cell.angle_gamma   90.00
#
_symmetry.space_group_name_H-M   'P 1'
#
loop_
_entity.id
_entity.type
_entity.pdbx_description
1 polymer ?
#
loop_
_entity_poly.entity_id
_entity_poly.type
_entity_poly.pdbx_seq_one_letter_code
_entity_poly.pdbx_strand_id
1 'polypeptide(L)' 'MTHKSPDEKIMKPYLCKLMREHRALNRMIDTTKALGASEQVKAMKRVRIGLKDKIAALQRHYYGRGLVG' A
#
# COMPACT_ATOMS: atom_id res chain seq x y z
N MET A 1 -22.09 -14.03 12.25
CA MET A 1 -21.48 -13.19 13.31
C MET A 1 -20.03 -12.95 12.94
N THR A 2 -19.66 -11.73 12.54
CA THR A 2 -18.29 -11.39 12.19
C THR A 2 -17.43 -11.41 13.45
N HIS A 3 -16.59 -12.43 13.60
CA HIS A 3 -15.57 -12.49 14.64
C HIS A 3 -14.61 -11.31 14.43
N LYS A 4 -14.87 -10.18 15.09
CA LYS A 4 -13.94 -9.05 15.16
C LYS A 4 -12.78 -9.50 16.03
N SER A 5 -11.76 -10.14 15.43
CA SER A 5 -10.56 -10.51 16.18
C SER A 5 -9.90 -9.23 16.73
N PRO A 6 -9.26 -9.29 17.90
CA PRO A 6 -8.53 -8.15 18.48
C PRO A 6 -7.55 -7.50 17.49
N ASP A 7 -7.01 -8.29 16.57
CA ASP A 7 -6.08 -7.86 15.53
C ASP A 7 -6.71 -6.87 14.54
N GLU A 8 -8.03 -6.95 14.30
CA GLU A 8 -8.74 -6.05 13.39
C GLU A 8 -8.66 -4.57 13.83
N LYS A 9 -8.63 -4.32 15.15
CA LYS A 9 -8.51 -2.96 15.71
C LYS A 9 -7.10 -2.37 15.52
N ILE A 10 -6.07 -3.20 15.51
CA ILE A 10 -4.67 -2.78 15.31
C ILE A 10 -4.35 -2.67 13.81
N MET A 11 -4.91 -3.58 13.01
CA MET A 11 -4.63 -3.69 11.58
C MET A 11 -5.39 -2.68 10.72
N LYS A 12 -6.59 -2.23 11.11
CA LYS A 12 -7.30 -1.16 10.39
C LYS A 12 -6.49 0.15 10.33
N PRO A 13 -5.95 0.67 11.45
CA PRO A 13 -5.02 1.80 11.43
C PRO A 13 -3.77 1.54 10.60
N TYR A 14 -3.19 0.34 10.71
CA TYR A 14 -1.98 -0.03 9.98
C TYR A 14 -2.20 -0.10 8.46
N LEU A 15 -3.29 -0.71 8.01
CA LEU A 15 -3.70 -0.74 6.60
C LEU A 15 -3.96 0.68 6.07
N CYS A 16 -4.64 1.53 6.86
CA CYS A 16 -4.84 2.93 6.50
C CYS A 16 -3.53 3.68 6.35
N LYS A 17 -2.55 3.43 7.22
CA LYS A 17 -1.20 4.00 7.12
C LYS A 17 -0.50 3.57 5.83
N LEU A 18 -0.48 2.28 5.53
CA LEU A 18 0.12 1.75 4.29
C LEU A 18 -0.55 2.30 3.04
N MET A 19 -1.89 2.44 3.04
CA MET A 19 -2.62 3.05 1.92
C MET A 19 -2.29 4.54 1.74
N ARG A 20 -2.13 5.29 2.84
CA ARG A 20 -1.70 6.70 2.79
C ARG A 20 -0.30 6.83 2.23
N GLU A 21 0.65 6.01 2.69
CA GLU A 21 2.02 5.96 2.18
C GLU A 21 2.05 5.62 0.69
N HIS A 22 1.26 4.61 0.26
CA HIS A 22 1.15 4.26 -1.15
C HIS A 22 0.62 5.42 -2.00
N ARG A 23 -0.39 6.16 -1.52
CA ARG A 23 -0.93 7.35 -2.22
C ARG A 23 0.07 8.50 -2.27
N ALA A 24 0.78 8.75 -1.18
CA ALA A 24 1.83 9.77 -1.14
C ALA A 24 2.94 9.45 -2.14
N LEU A 25 3.37 8.20 -2.19
CA LEU A 25 4.38 7.73 -3.14
C LEU A 25 3.91 7.80 -4.60
N ASN A 26 2.63 7.48 -4.86
CA ASN A 26 2.06 7.64 -6.20
C ASN A 26 2.07 9.11 -6.63
N ARG A 27 1.65 10.03 -5.75
CA ARG A 27 1.70 11.47 -6.03
C ARG A 27 3.12 11.95 -6.27
N MET A 28 4.10 11.53 -5.46
CA MET A 28 5.50 11.90 -5.67
C MET A 28 6.02 11.43 -7.02
N ILE A 29 5.70 10.19 -7.43
CA ILE A 29 6.03 9.67 -8.75
C ILE A 29 5.40 10.53 -9.86
N ASP A 30 4.11 10.85 -9.73
CA ASP A 30 3.36 11.63 -10.73
C ASP A 30 3.87 13.07 -10.85
N THR A 31 4.35 13.67 -9.74
CA THR A 31 4.88 15.04 -9.71
C THR A 31 6.35 15.12 -10.10
N THR A 32 7.09 14.00 -10.08
CA THR A 32 8.52 13.99 -10.40
C THR A 32 8.71 14.06 -11.92
N LYS A 33 8.89 15.29 -12.43
CA LYS A 33 9.11 15.58 -13.87
C LYS A 33 10.55 16.02 -14.20
N ALA A 34 11.45 16.00 -13.23
CA ALA A 34 12.81 16.50 -13.43
C ALA A 34 13.64 15.57 -14.34
N LEU A 35 14.26 16.16 -15.36
CA LEU A 35 15.23 15.52 -16.24
C LEU A 35 16.46 15.11 -15.39
N GLY A 36 16.56 13.82 -15.05
CA GLY A 36 17.58 13.27 -14.15
C GLY A 36 17.02 12.47 -12.97
N ALA A 37 15.73 12.59 -12.67
CA ALA A 37 15.09 11.86 -11.58
C ALA A 37 14.68 10.42 -11.95
N SER A 38 15.14 9.89 -13.09
CA SER A 38 14.77 8.55 -13.59
C SER A 38 15.11 7.44 -12.57
N GLU A 39 16.30 7.50 -11.96
CA GLU A 39 16.69 6.53 -10.93
C GLU A 39 15.90 6.69 -9.64
N GLN A 40 15.58 7.92 -9.23
CA GLN A 40 14.69 8.15 -8.08
C GLN A 40 13.28 7.62 -8.35
N VAL A 41 12.72 7.86 -9.54
CA VAL A 41 11.41 7.33 -9.94
C VAL A 41 11.42 5.81 -9.97
N LYS A 42 12.50 5.17 -10.45
CA LYS A 42 12.67 3.72 -10.38
C LYS A 42 12.70 3.22 -8.94
N ALA A 43 13.45 3.87 -8.05
CA ALA A 43 13.48 3.52 -6.63
C ALA A 43 12.09 3.67 -5.97
N MET A 44 11.40 4.78 -6.23
CA MET A 44 10.02 5.00 -5.76
C MET A 44 9.05 3.95 -6.27
N LYS A 45 9.14 3.54 -7.53
CA LYS A 45 8.31 2.46 -8.09
C LYS A 45 8.55 1.11 -7.40
N ARG A 46 9.81 0.78 -7.06
CA ARG A 46 10.13 -0.45 -6.30
C ARG A 46 9.49 -0.44 -4.91
N VAL A 47 9.59 0.69 -4.20
CA VAL A 47 8.94 0.86 -2.88
C VAL A 47 7.42 0.76 -3.00
N ARG A 48 6.82 1.34 -4.06
CA ARG A 48 5.37 1.27 -4.33
C ARG A 48 4.89 -0.17 -4.52
N ILE A 49 5.64 -0.99 -5.25
CA ILE A 49 5.31 -2.41 -5.44
C ILE A 49 5.33 -3.14 -4.10
N GLY A 50 6.38 -2.96 -3.29
CA GLY A 50 6.44 -3.58 -1.96
C GLY A 50 5.31 -3.15 -1.02
N LEU A 51 4.87 -1.88 -1.08
CA LEU A 51 3.70 -1.41 -0.33
C LEU A 51 2.41 -2.08 -0.83
N LYS A 52 2.22 -2.20 -2.15
CA LYS A 52 1.08 -2.89 -2.75
C LYS A 52 1.01 -4.35 -2.30
N ASP A 53 2.15 -5.05 -2.29
CA ASP A 53 2.21 -6.45 -1.87
C ASP A 53 1.88 -6.64 -0.39
N LYS A 54 2.38 -5.74 0.49
CA LYS A 54 2.02 -5.73 1.92
C LYS A 54 0.54 -5.48 2.13
N ILE A 55 -0.05 -4.52 1.42
CA ILE A 55 -1.48 -4.22 1.46
C ILE A 55 -2.28 -5.45 1.01
N ALA A 56 -1.89 -6.07 -0.11
CA ALA A 56 -2.57 -7.23 -0.64
C ALA A 56 -2.44 -8.46 0.29
N ALA A 57 -1.28 -8.67 0.93
CA ALA A 57 -1.09 -9.73 1.91
C ALA A 57 -2.00 -9.52 3.13
N LEU A 58 -2.07 -8.30 3.66
CA LEU A 58 -2.97 -7.95 4.77
C LEU A 58 -4.43 -8.11 4.37
N GLN A 59 -4.82 -7.62 3.19
CA GLN A 59 -6.20 -7.75 2.72
C GLN A 59 -6.60 -9.22 2.52
N ARG A 60 -5.71 -10.06 1.96
CA ARG A 60 -5.95 -11.49 1.81
C ARG A 60 -6.09 -12.20 3.16
N HIS A 61 -5.27 -11.84 4.13
CA HIS A 61 -5.28 -12.43 5.47
C HIS A 61 -6.59 -12.15 6.22
N TYR A 62 -7.15 -10.94 6.08
CA TYR A 62 -8.34 -10.52 6.84
C TYR A 62 -9.66 -10.68 6.10
N TYR A 63 -9.70 -10.39 4.80
CA TYR A 63 -10.94 -10.37 4.03
C TYR A 63 -11.16 -11.64 3.21
N GLY A 64 -10.28 -12.64 3.33
CA GLY A 64 -10.45 -13.96 2.72
C GLY A 64 -10.83 -13.87 1.25
N ARG A 65 -9.87 -13.55 0.37
CA ARG A 65 -10.08 -13.50 -1.08
C ARG A 65 -11.22 -12.53 -1.51
N GLY A 66 -11.16 -11.28 -1.07
CA GLY A 66 -12.00 -10.20 -1.61
C GLY A 66 -11.15 -9.13 -2.27
N LEU A 67 -11.52 -8.72 -3.49
CA LEU A 67 -10.82 -7.79 -4.39
C LEU A 67 -9.74 -8.44 -5.28
N VAL A 68 -10.09 -9.54 -5.94
CA VAL A 68 -9.62 -9.75 -7.32
C VAL A 68 -10.53 -8.88 -8.18
N GLY A 69 -10.02 -7.69 -8.54
CA GLY A 69 -10.54 -6.86 -9.62
C GLY A 69 -9.50 -6.86 -10.74
#